data_AF-A0A6P2E7U8-F1
#
_entry.id   AF-A0A6P2E7U8-F1
#
_cell.length_a   1.000
_cell.length_b   1.000
_cell.length_c   1.000
_cell.angle_alpha   90.00
_cell.angle_beta   90.00
_cell.angle_gamma   90.00
#
_symmetry.space_group_name_H-M   'P 1'
#
loop_
_entity.id
_entity.type
_entity.pdbx_description
1 polymer ?
#
loop_
_entity_poly.entity_id
_entity_poly.type
_entity_poly.pdbx_seq_one_letter_code
_entity_poly.pdbx_strand_id
1 'polypeptide(L)'
;MTTSQLMLGAVAAALALMAALPSPAPAQAHAPDRSHLASVSVEALQRTYLECDRVATHTLLDLGSAAHCSIVGEELKHRVFGGDFERLIAWWRANRWSSAEALSDSQSPDRRADAR
;
A
#
# COMPACT_ATOMS: atom_id res chain seq x y z
N MET A 1 -15.38 34.57 52.94
CA MET A 1 -14.00 34.16 52.62
C MET A 1 -13.96 32.64 52.60
N THR A 2 -13.17 32.03 51.70
CA THR A 2 -12.90 30.58 51.49
C THR A 2 -13.80 29.77 50.53
N THR A 3 -13.66 30.00 49.22
CA THR A 3 -14.05 28.99 48.19
C THR A 3 -13.06 28.84 47.01
N SER A 4 -11.97 29.63 46.92
CA SER A 4 -11.08 29.67 45.74
C SER A 4 -9.71 28.99 45.93
N GLN A 5 -9.62 27.83 46.58
CA GLN A 5 -8.34 27.11 46.75
C GLN A 5 -8.33 25.66 46.24
N LEU A 6 -9.46 25.08 45.85
CA LEU A 6 -9.52 23.66 45.48
C LEU A 6 -9.22 23.35 44.01
N MET A 7 -9.13 24.36 43.13
CA MET A 7 -8.96 24.14 41.68
C MET A 7 -7.51 24.18 41.17
N LEU A 8 -6.52 24.53 41.99
CA LEU A 8 -5.10 24.60 41.54
C LEU A 8 -4.28 23.32 41.77
N GLY A 9 -4.74 22.40 42.63
CA GLY A 9 -3.96 21.21 42.98
C GLY A 9 -4.00 20.06 41.95
N ALA A 10 -5.05 20.00 41.13
CA ALA A 10 -5.27 18.84 40.25
C ALA A 10 -4.44 18.88 38.95
N VAL A 11 -3.96 20.04 38.51
CA VAL A 11 -3.28 20.19 37.22
C VAL A 11 -1.80 19.77 37.28
N ALA A 12 -1.15 19.93 38.44
CA ALA A 12 0.29 19.66 38.58
C ALA A 12 0.63 18.16 38.59
N ALA A 13 -0.24 17.31 39.13
CA ALA A 13 0.01 15.86 39.20
C ALA A 13 -0.09 15.15 37.83
N ALA A 14 -0.93 15.66 36.92
CA ALA A 14 -1.13 15.05 35.61
C ALA A 14 0.07 15.28 34.66
N LEU A 15 0.78 16.41 34.79
CA LEU A 15 1.94 16.74 33.97
C LEU A 15 3.18 15.89 34.33
N ALA A 16 3.30 15.46 35.58
CA ALA A 16 4.44 14.65 36.03
C ALA A 16 4.40 13.20 35.52
N LEU A 17 3.23 12.63 35.22
CA LEU A 17 3.11 11.25 34.74
C LEU A 17 3.50 11.06 33.27
N MET A 18 3.46 12.11 32.44
CA MET A 18 3.78 12.00 31.01
C MET A 18 5.30 11.97 30.71
N ALA A 19 6.15 12.37 31.66
CA ALA A 19 7.60 12.39 31.49
C ALA A 19 8.30 11.04 31.76
N ALA A 20 7.56 10.05 32.28
CA ALA A 20 8.10 8.71 32.61
C ALA A 20 7.89 7.68 31.49
N LEU A 21 7.31 8.06 30.35
CA LEU A 21 7.14 7.16 29.22
C LEU A 21 8.51 6.93 28.56
N PRO A 22 9.01 5.68 28.48
CA PRO A 22 10.23 5.39 27.76
C PRO A 22 10.06 5.80 26.30
N SER A 23 10.99 6.59 25.76
CA SER A 23 10.97 6.93 24.34
C SER A 23 10.98 5.64 23.52
N PRO A 24 10.06 5.47 22.55
CA PRO A 24 10.16 4.36 21.63
C PRO A 24 11.50 4.49 20.89
N ALA A 25 12.34 3.47 21.00
CA ALA A 25 13.56 3.38 20.23
C ALA A 25 13.21 3.52 18.73
N PRO A 26 14.06 4.17 17.92
CA PRO A 26 13.81 4.28 16.49
C PRO A 26 13.73 2.86 15.92
N ALA A 27 12.55 2.47 15.44
CA ALA A 27 12.39 1.26 14.65
C ALA A 27 13.25 1.45 13.41
N GLN A 28 14.36 0.71 13.32
CA GLN A 28 15.15 0.68 12.10
C GLN A 28 14.28 0.03 11.03
N ALA A 29 13.75 0.84 10.11
CA ALA A 29 13.05 0.35 8.94
C ALA A 29 14.06 -0.44 8.11
N HIS A 30 14.08 -1.77 8.30
CA HIS A 30 14.86 -2.64 7.45
C HIS A 30 14.24 -2.57 6.06
N ALA A 31 14.97 -2.02 5.09
CA ALA A 31 14.52 -2.02 3.72
C ALA A 31 14.28 -3.49 3.31
N PRO A 32 13.13 -3.82 2.70
CA PRO A 32 12.87 -5.18 2.25
C PRO A 32 14.00 -5.64 1.32
N ASP A 33 14.47 -6.87 1.52
CA ASP A 33 15.49 -7.45 0.64
C ASP A 33 14.87 -7.70 -0.75
N ARG A 34 15.37 -6.95 -1.73
CA ARG A 34 14.95 -7.01 -3.13
C ARG A 34 15.97 -7.72 -4.02
N SER A 35 17.05 -8.25 -3.44
CA SER A 35 18.13 -8.91 -4.19
C SER A 35 17.63 -10.06 -5.07
N HIS A 36 16.62 -10.80 -4.61
CA HIS A 36 15.98 -11.88 -5.37
C HIS A 36 15.27 -11.41 -6.65
N LEU A 37 14.93 -10.12 -6.77
CA LEU A 37 14.32 -9.54 -7.96
C LEU A 37 15.36 -8.95 -8.93
N ALA A 38 16.66 -8.95 -8.60
CA ALA A 38 17.73 -8.34 -9.40
C ALA A 38 17.72 -8.80 -10.88
N SER A 39 17.46 -10.09 -11.11
CA SER A 39 17.42 -10.70 -12.44
C SER A 39 16.07 -10.62 -13.15
N VAL A 40 15.01 -10.18 -12.47
CA VAL A 40 13.66 -10.07 -13.04
C VAL A 40 13.62 -8.89 -14.02
N SER A 41 13.07 -9.10 -15.22
CA SER A 41 12.94 -8.04 -16.22
C SER A 41 11.95 -6.97 -15.76
N VAL A 42 12.12 -5.73 -16.25
CA VAL A 42 11.19 -4.62 -15.95
C VAL A 42 9.76 -4.97 -16.37
N GLU A 43 9.59 -5.59 -17.53
CA GLU A 43 8.27 -6.02 -18.01
C GLU A 43 7.63 -7.06 -17.08
N ALA A 44 8.41 -8.02 -16.56
CA ALA A 44 7.90 -8.98 -15.60
C ALA A 44 7.52 -8.31 -14.27
N LEU A 45 8.31 -7.35 -13.77
CA LEU A 45 7.97 -6.56 -12.58
C LEU A 45 6.66 -5.78 -12.77
N GLN A 46 6.49 -5.13 -13.92
CA GLN A 46 5.26 -4.39 -14.24
C GLN A 46 4.04 -5.32 -14.28
N ARG A 47 4.14 -6.47 -14.95
CA ARG A 47 3.04 -7.45 -15.00
C ARG A 47 2.70 -7.99 -13.62
N THR A 48 3.70 -8.37 -12.82
CA THR A 48 3.48 -8.85 -11.45
C THR A 48 2.85 -7.79 -10.57
N TYR A 49 3.27 -6.52 -10.69
CA TYR A 49 2.66 -5.43 -9.93
C TYR A 49 1.17 -5.23 -10.26
N LEU A 50 0.81 -5.25 -11.54
CA LEU A 50 -0.59 -5.13 -11.97
C LEU A 50 -1.43 -6.34 -11.52
N GLU A 51 -0.87 -7.54 -11.53
CA GLU A 51 -1.54 -8.73 -11.01
C GLU A 51 -1.75 -8.65 -9.49
N CYS A 52 -0.76 -8.18 -8.74
CA CYS A 52 -0.87 -7.90 -7.32
C CYS A 52 -2.01 -6.93 -7.01
N ASP A 53 -2.12 -5.84 -7.77
CA ASP A 53 -3.22 -4.86 -7.64
C ASP A 53 -4.58 -5.49 -7.95
N ARG A 54 -4.67 -6.27 -9.04
CA ARG A 54 -5.90 -6.98 -9.42
C ARG A 54 -6.38 -7.90 -8.30
N VAL A 55 -5.48 -8.74 -7.77
CA VAL A 55 -5.83 -9.66 -6.68
C VAL A 55 -6.22 -8.89 -5.42
N ALA A 56 -5.42 -7.90 -5.00
CA ALA A 56 -5.70 -7.09 -3.81
C ALA A 56 -7.02 -6.30 -3.88
N THR A 57 -7.47 -5.95 -5.09
CA THR A 57 -8.76 -5.29 -5.32
C THR A 57 -9.95 -6.24 -5.08
N HIS A 58 -9.76 -7.55 -5.26
CA HIS A 58 -10.83 -8.54 -5.17
C HIS A 58 -10.78 -9.41 -3.92
N THR A 59 -9.62 -9.56 -3.29
CA THR A 59 -9.42 -10.44 -2.15
C THR A 59 -8.47 -9.84 -1.12
N LEU A 60 -8.63 -10.24 0.14
CA LEU A 60 -7.64 -9.94 1.17
C LEU A 60 -6.41 -10.83 0.95
N LEU A 61 -5.24 -10.21 0.82
CA LEU A 61 -3.97 -10.92 0.69
C LEU A 61 -3.52 -11.46 2.06
N ASP A 62 -2.96 -12.67 2.05
CA ASP A 62 -2.17 -13.15 3.19
C ASP A 62 -0.87 -12.35 3.33
N LEU A 63 -0.20 -12.48 4.48
CA LEU A 63 1.00 -11.71 4.80
C LEU A 63 2.12 -11.93 3.78
N GLY A 64 2.32 -13.16 3.31
CA GLY A 64 3.37 -13.49 2.34
C GLY A 64 3.11 -12.85 0.99
N SER A 65 1.88 -12.95 0.50
CA SER A 65 1.46 -12.31 -0.75
C SER A 65 1.54 -10.78 -0.66
N ALA A 66 1.08 -10.19 0.45
CA ALA A 66 1.18 -8.75 0.67
C ALA A 66 2.64 -8.26 0.71
N ALA A 67 3.52 -9.01 1.38
CA ALA A 67 4.96 -8.71 1.42
C ALA A 67 5.59 -8.81 0.02
N HIS A 68 5.29 -9.87 -0.73
CA HIS A 68 5.78 -10.04 -2.10
C HIS A 68 5.34 -8.87 -3.00
N CYS A 69 4.07 -8.51 -2.98
CA CYS A 69 3.53 -7.40 -3.78
C CYS A 69 4.17 -6.06 -3.39
N SER A 70 4.45 -5.84 -2.11
CA SER A 70 5.14 -4.64 -1.62
C SER A 70 6.57 -4.57 -2.14
N ILE A 71 7.32 -5.69 -2.11
CA ILE A 71 8.70 -5.78 -2.60
C ILE A 71 8.76 -5.52 -4.11
N VAL A 72 7.83 -6.10 -4.89
CA VAL A 72 7.72 -5.87 -6.33
C VAL A 72 7.44 -4.40 -6.63
N GLY A 73 6.50 -3.78 -5.90
CA GLY A 73 6.18 -2.36 -6.04
C GLY A 73 7.38 -1.45 -5.76
N GLU A 74 8.12 -1.72 -4.69
CA GLU A 74 9.33 -0.97 -4.36
C GLU A 74 10.42 -1.12 -5.42
N GLU A 75 10.65 -2.34 -5.93
CA GLU A 75 11.63 -2.57 -6.98
C GLU A 75 11.25 -1.86 -8.28
N LEU A 76 9.98 -1.92 -8.66
CA LEU A 76 9.47 -1.24 -9.83
C LEU A 76 9.59 0.30 -9.69
N LYS A 77 9.23 0.84 -8.52
CA LYS A 77 9.39 2.27 -8.18
C LYS A 77 10.83 2.72 -8.39
N HIS A 78 11.79 1.95 -7.88
CA HIS A 78 13.20 2.30 -8.00
C HIS A 78 13.74 2.17 -9.43
N ARG A 79 13.46 1.06 -10.13
CA ARG A 79 14.03 0.81 -11.46
C ARG A 79 13.45 1.70 -12.57
N VAL A 80 12.15 1.95 -12.53
CA VAL A 80 11.44 2.60 -13.64
C VAL A 80 11.17 4.06 -13.36
N PHE A 81 10.88 4.39 -12.10
CA PHE A 81 10.43 5.72 -11.71
C PHE A 81 11.47 6.49 -10.90
N GLY A 82 12.66 5.93 -10.67
CA GLY A 82 13.73 6.59 -9.93
C GLY A 82 13.39 6.82 -8.45
N GLY A 83 12.49 6.01 -7.88
CA GLY A 83 12.00 6.17 -6.51
C GLY A 83 10.76 7.07 -6.38
N ASP A 84 10.31 7.71 -7.46
CA ASP A 84 9.15 8.60 -7.46
C ASP A 84 7.84 7.80 -7.40
N PHE A 85 7.15 7.90 -6.26
CA PHE A 85 5.89 7.22 -6.02
C PHE A 85 4.73 7.79 -6.86
N GLU A 86 4.67 9.10 -7.07
CA GLU A 86 3.60 9.72 -7.86
C GLU A 86 3.65 9.26 -9.32
N ARG A 87 4.86 9.13 -9.86
CA ARG A 87 5.06 8.57 -11.20
C ARG A 87 4.65 7.10 -11.29
N LEU A 88 4.94 6.30 -10.28
CA LEU A 88 4.45 4.91 -10.20
C LEU A 88 2.92 4.87 -10.22
N ILE A 89 2.27 5.69 -9.40
CA ILE A 89 0.80 5.73 -9.31
C ILE A 89 0.16 6.25 -10.60
N ALA A 90 0.75 7.24 -11.26
CA ALA A 90 0.28 7.74 -12.54
C ALA A 90 0.32 6.65 -13.63
N TRP A 91 1.44 5.92 -13.72
CA TRP A 91 1.57 4.78 -14.62
C TRP A 91 0.56 3.67 -14.29
N TRP A 92 0.46 3.28 -13.02
CA TRP A 92 -0.48 2.25 -12.58
C TRP A 92 -1.94 2.57 -12.98
N ARG A 93 -2.38 3.82 -12.79
CA ARG A 93 -3.72 4.28 -13.21
C ARG A 93 -3.96 4.10 -14.70
N ALA A 94 -2.95 4.37 -15.53
CA ALA A 94 -3.04 4.21 -16.98
C ALA A 94 -3.05 2.74 -17.42
N ASN A 95 -2.47 1.83 -16.63
CA ASN A 95 -2.25 0.44 -17.03
C ASN A 95 -3.17 -0.59 -16.36
N ARG A 96 -3.83 -0.26 -15.24
CA ARG A 96 -4.71 -1.22 -14.54
C ARG A 96 -5.99 -1.56 -15.31
N TRP A 97 -6.43 -0.68 -16.22
CA TRP A 97 -7.71 -0.83 -16.93
C TRP A 97 -7.62 -1.60 -18.23
N SER A 98 -6.43 -1.70 -18.85
CA SER A 98 -6.23 -2.53 -20.05
C SER A 98 -6.55 -4.01 -19.80
N SER A 99 -6.51 -4.47 -18.55
CA SER A 99 -6.91 -5.83 -18.17
C SER A 99 -8.41 -5.97 -17.87
N ALA A 100 -9.08 -4.91 -17.41
CA ALA A 100 -10.54 -4.92 -17.15
C ALA A 100 -11.35 -4.80 -18.45
N GLU A 101 -10.90 -3.96 -19.37
CA GLU A 101 -11.56 -3.75 -20.66
C GLU A 101 -11.45 -4.99 -21.57
N ALA A 102 -10.30 -5.69 -21.56
CA ALA A 102 -10.10 -6.94 -22.31
C ALA A 102 -11.04 -8.09 -21.87
N LEU A 103 -11.44 -8.11 -20.60
CA LEU A 103 -12.40 -9.10 -20.08
C LEU A 103 -13.86 -8.73 -20.41
N SER A 104 -14.18 -7.44 -20.49
CA SER A 104 -15.53 -6.98 -20.86
C SER A 104 -15.82 -7.17 -22.35
N ASP A 105 -14.80 -7.00 -23.21
CA ASP A 105 -14.95 -7.17 -24.66
C ASP A 105 -15.12 -8.64 -25.05
N SER A 106 -14.51 -9.56 -24.28
CA SER A 106 -14.65 -11.01 -24.47
C SER A 106 -16.00 -11.58 -23.99
N GLN A 107 -16.81 -10.81 -23.25
CA GLN A 107 -18.10 -11.26 -22.70
C GLN A 107 -19.31 -10.81 -23.55
N SER A 108 -19.08 -10.15 -24.70
CA SER A 108 -20.13 -9.73 -25.62
C SER A 108 -20.13 -10.49 -26.96
N PRO A 109 -20.48 -11.78 -26.98
CA PRO A 109 -21.08 -12.36 -28.18
C PRO A 109 -22.26 -13.30 -27.88
N ASP A 110 -23.15 -13.00 -26.93
CA ASP A 110 -24.33 -13.87 -26.73
C ASP A 110 -25.58 -13.16 -26.16
N ARG A 111 -26.05 -12.10 -26.84
CA ARG A 111 -27.37 -11.50 -26.57
C ARG A 111 -28.22 -11.27 -27.82
N ARG A 112 -27.83 -11.85 -28.95
CA ARG A 112 -28.51 -11.65 -30.25
C ARG A 112 -29.07 -12.95 -30.87
N ALA A 113 -29.01 -14.08 -30.18
CA ALA A 113 -29.54 -15.35 -30.67
C ALA A 113 -31.00 -15.65 -30.26
N ASP A 114 -31.51 -15.08 -29.17
CA ASP A 114 -32.85 -15.38 -28.63
C ASP A 114 -33.88 -14.26 -28.87
N ALA A 115 -34.03 -13.86 -30.13
CA ALA A 115 -35.19 -13.09 -30.56
C ALA A 115 -35.58 -13.53 -31.97
N ARG A 116 -36.17 -14.72 -32.07
CA ARG A 116 -36.95 -15.15 -33.23
C ARG A 116 -38.25 -15.79 -32.78
#